data_AF-A0A9J6E5L7-F1
#
_entry.id   AF-A0A9J6E5L7-F1
#
_cell.length_a   1.000
_cell.length_b   1.000
_cell.length_c   1.000
_cell.angle_alpha   90.00
_cell.angle_beta   90.00
_cell.angle_gamma   90.00
#
_symmetry.space_group_name_H-M   'P 1'
#
loop_
_entity.id
_entity.type
_entity.pdbx_description
1 polymer ?
#
loop_
_entity_poly.entity_id
_entity_poly.type
_entity_poly.pdbx_seq_one_letter_code
_entity_poly.pdbx_strand_id
1 'polypeptide(L)'
;MPLTSVENGYHFTPAAGGGDGKATRLCDQESGWLEPDTFNCVSDAFVPLSEQLRVLERDKLPLNTYSAVRVAKQLRTATNATHSNPVGLYGTDVLLASRLLHHVLSYENHQAGLNLTHRQDRSFIRNLVNAASIILDTRYAVHWERVASLTGQGPAHLLKMFEKLSTLAVHVLMVQLSATAVMLKMDFIVSAVLGMDTVSSAETKGSFIEHGAPDGPSVWLPKYNNYVLRKPNPEITSISLSLASLGIATKSEPPLRSFTKKAVVVYAVYPNLDGLFPSSFDQTIRQKFGVELALGSPVTTLVVQPANAGTPVGQIKVRFRFPRIRSRGEHPQCVFWMFSSTCQLSYHYRDSYPTLLKQCTFFSMCVFYNKVVAASGRSRGCKVEGFDTAYVNCSCDHLSSFAVLTDIVSREHLAEVSTAEGAVAWSGLVGALVMLFLTWLVLSLLRGTCTNSNSIHRNLVGCLFVSLLLFLVALKLRRTLLYQEVGLAVAQAEALCCFPTKLACPSGFLSSSPIPQFPCKLLAISLHYGFLCVFAWLSLDAVHLYRMLTEMKDVNHGHMRFYYSLGYGAPAVVVGLAVGVRADHYATHNL
;
A
#
# COMPACT_ATOMS: atom_id res chain seq x y z
N MET A 1 -39.59 -27.91 -18.25
CA MET A 1 -38.25 -28.24 -17.71
C MET A 1 -37.31 -28.31 -18.91
N PRO A 2 -36.35 -27.40 -19.11
CA PRO A 2 -35.38 -27.55 -20.18
C PRO A 2 -34.28 -28.52 -19.74
N LEU A 3 -33.88 -29.39 -20.66
CA LEU A 3 -32.95 -30.49 -20.50
C LEU A 3 -31.59 -30.01 -19.96
N THR A 4 -31.22 -30.50 -18.78
CA THR A 4 -29.91 -30.28 -18.15
C THR A 4 -29.00 -31.46 -18.50
N SER A 5 -27.82 -31.17 -19.08
CA SER A 5 -26.77 -32.17 -19.30
C SER A 5 -25.77 -32.10 -18.16
N VAL A 6 -25.45 -33.23 -17.55
CA VAL A 6 -24.33 -33.36 -16.59
C VAL A 6 -23.20 -34.09 -17.31
N GLU A 7 -22.06 -33.41 -17.48
CA GLU A 7 -20.85 -33.99 -18.06
C GLU A 7 -19.69 -33.75 -17.09
N ASN A 8 -18.98 -34.81 -16.70
CA ASN A 8 -17.73 -34.75 -15.95
C ASN A 8 -17.77 -33.90 -14.65
N GLY A 9 -18.87 -33.97 -13.89
CA GLY A 9 -19.05 -33.21 -12.64
C GLY A 9 -19.51 -31.76 -12.81
N TYR A 10 -19.73 -31.30 -14.06
CA TYR A 10 -20.28 -29.99 -14.37
C TYR A 10 -21.76 -30.06 -14.71
N HIS A 11 -22.54 -29.11 -14.18
CA HIS A 11 -23.95 -28.91 -14.47
C HIS A 11 -24.15 -27.57 -15.18
N PHE A 12 -24.89 -27.59 -16.29
CA PHE A 12 -25.13 -26.42 -17.13
C PHE A 12 -26.58 -25.92 -16.97
N THR A 13 -26.76 -24.62 -16.78
CA THR A 13 -28.07 -23.97 -16.77
C THR A 13 -28.08 -22.71 -17.64
N PRO A 14 -29.22 -22.33 -18.24
CA PRO A 14 -29.36 -21.02 -18.87
C PRO A 14 -29.11 -19.88 -17.87
N ALA A 15 -28.71 -18.71 -18.36
CA ALA A 15 -28.57 -17.51 -17.55
C ALA A 15 -29.90 -17.13 -16.87
N ALA A 16 -29.84 -16.70 -15.61
CA ALA A 16 -31.02 -16.31 -14.85
C ALA A 16 -31.31 -14.80 -15.03
N GLY A 17 -32.59 -14.40 -14.99
CA GLY A 17 -32.96 -12.98 -14.85
C GLY A 17 -32.82 -12.09 -16.09
N GLY A 18 -33.08 -12.62 -17.30
CA GLY A 18 -33.11 -11.80 -18.54
C GLY A 18 -31.72 -11.59 -19.13
N GLY A 19 -31.06 -12.70 -19.46
CA GLY A 19 -29.75 -12.69 -20.08
C GLY A 19 -29.55 -13.90 -20.99
N ASP A 20 -28.58 -13.79 -21.90
CA ASP A 20 -28.17 -14.85 -22.82
C ASP A 20 -26.89 -15.53 -22.32
N GLY A 21 -26.71 -16.80 -22.67
CA GLY A 21 -25.55 -17.61 -22.28
C GLY A 21 -25.84 -18.76 -21.31
N LYS A 22 -24.77 -19.45 -20.90
CA LYS A 22 -24.83 -20.64 -20.04
C LYS A 22 -24.01 -20.43 -18.77
N ALA A 23 -24.64 -20.64 -17.63
CA ALA A 23 -23.99 -20.76 -16.33
C ALA A 23 -23.57 -22.21 -16.09
N THR A 24 -22.43 -22.40 -15.42
CA THR A 24 -21.87 -23.71 -15.12
C THR A 24 -21.65 -23.86 -13.63
N ARG A 25 -21.99 -25.01 -13.06
CA ARG A 25 -21.74 -25.31 -11.64
C ARG A 25 -20.94 -26.59 -11.53
N LEU A 26 -19.87 -26.58 -10.74
CA LEU A 26 -19.02 -27.75 -10.52
C LEU A 26 -19.40 -28.45 -9.21
N CYS A 27 -19.51 -29.77 -9.24
CA CYS A 27 -19.60 -30.59 -8.04
C CYS A 27 -18.21 -31.12 -7.69
N ASP A 28 -17.65 -30.62 -6.61
CA ASP A 28 -16.44 -31.12 -6.00
C ASP A 28 -16.73 -32.40 -5.18
N GLN A 29 -15.75 -33.30 -5.08
CA GLN A 29 -15.91 -34.58 -4.38
C GLN A 29 -15.88 -34.42 -2.85
N GLU A 30 -15.16 -33.43 -2.33
CA GLU A 30 -15.03 -33.20 -0.88
C GLU A 30 -16.08 -32.21 -0.37
N SER A 31 -16.35 -31.15 -1.15
CA SER A 31 -17.18 -30.02 -0.72
C SER A 31 -18.60 -30.01 -1.32
N GLY A 32 -18.90 -30.95 -2.23
CA GLY A 32 -20.16 -31.00 -2.97
C GLY A 32 -20.29 -29.88 -4.01
N TRP A 33 -21.51 -29.35 -4.21
CA TRP A 33 -21.77 -28.35 -5.25
C TRP A 33 -21.17 -26.97 -4.90
N LEU A 34 -20.15 -26.57 -5.65
CA LEU A 34 -19.52 -25.24 -5.58
C LEU A 34 -20.45 -24.14 -6.09
N GLU A 35 -20.06 -22.88 -5.91
CA GLU A 35 -20.79 -21.73 -6.44
C GLU A 35 -20.87 -21.78 -7.98
N PRO A 36 -22.01 -21.37 -8.57
CA PRO A 36 -22.17 -21.36 -10.02
C PRO A 36 -21.29 -20.29 -10.66
N ASP A 37 -20.51 -20.68 -11.65
CA ASP A 37 -19.79 -19.78 -12.55
C ASP A 37 -20.76 -19.19 -13.59
N THR A 38 -21.00 -17.89 -13.47
CA THR A 38 -21.86 -17.10 -14.34
C THR A 38 -21.05 -16.20 -15.29
N PHE A 39 -19.73 -16.40 -15.40
CA PHE A 39 -18.87 -15.51 -16.20
C PHE A 39 -19.31 -15.45 -17.67
N ASN A 40 -19.77 -16.56 -18.24
CA ASN A 40 -20.23 -16.67 -19.64
C ASN A 40 -21.69 -16.21 -19.87
N CYS A 41 -22.32 -15.60 -18.87
CA CYS A 41 -23.65 -15.01 -19.02
C CYS A 41 -23.53 -13.53 -19.44
N VAL A 42 -24.46 -13.05 -20.24
CA VAL A 42 -24.57 -11.67 -20.69
C VAL A 42 -25.97 -11.14 -20.37
N SER A 43 -26.04 -9.91 -19.86
CA SER A 43 -27.33 -9.26 -19.63
C SER A 43 -27.95 -8.79 -20.95
N ASP A 44 -29.28 -8.81 -21.08
CA ASP A 44 -29.99 -8.39 -22.30
C ASP A 44 -29.57 -6.98 -22.79
N ALA A 45 -29.29 -6.07 -21.86
CA ALA A 45 -28.83 -4.70 -22.16
C ALA A 45 -27.44 -4.64 -22.83
N PHE A 46 -26.61 -5.67 -22.66
CA PHE A 46 -25.26 -5.78 -23.21
C PHE A 46 -25.20 -6.57 -24.52
N VAL A 47 -26.26 -7.30 -24.90
CA VAL A 47 -26.31 -8.04 -26.18
C VAL A 47 -26.03 -7.12 -27.38
N PRO A 48 -26.64 -5.92 -27.52
CA PRO A 48 -26.34 -5.03 -28.65
C PRO A 48 -24.90 -4.50 -28.64
N LEU A 49 -24.30 -4.34 -27.45
CA LEU A 49 -22.92 -3.88 -27.28
C LEU A 49 -21.91 -4.96 -27.68
N SER A 50 -22.24 -6.24 -27.48
CA SER A 50 -21.40 -7.36 -27.91
C SER A 50 -21.19 -7.37 -29.43
N GLU A 51 -22.26 -7.12 -30.21
CA GLU A 51 -22.17 -7.07 -31.66
C GLU A 51 -21.38 -5.84 -32.14
N GLN A 52 -21.52 -4.69 -31.46
CA GLN A 52 -20.71 -3.52 -31.76
C GLN A 52 -19.22 -3.75 -31.51
N LEU A 53 -18.88 -4.41 -30.40
CA LEU A 53 -17.49 -4.76 -30.12
C LEU A 53 -16.94 -5.72 -31.19
N ARG A 54 -17.73 -6.71 -31.61
CA ARG A 54 -17.35 -7.66 -32.66
C ARG A 54 -17.03 -6.93 -33.96
N VAL A 55 -17.81 -5.93 -34.35
CA VAL A 55 -17.55 -5.10 -35.53
C VAL A 55 -16.26 -4.27 -35.37
N LEU A 56 -16.05 -3.63 -34.21
CA LEU A 56 -14.85 -2.83 -33.95
C LEU A 56 -13.55 -3.66 -33.93
N GLU A 57 -13.62 -4.93 -33.54
CA GLU A 57 -12.46 -5.82 -33.45
C GLU A 57 -12.21 -6.64 -34.73
N ARG A 58 -13.26 -7.11 -35.44
CA ARG A 58 -13.10 -7.90 -36.69
C ARG A 58 -12.85 -7.04 -37.91
N ASP A 59 -13.58 -5.95 -38.06
CA ASP A 59 -13.39 -5.02 -39.17
C ASP A 59 -12.58 -3.85 -38.62
N LYS A 60 -11.39 -3.59 -39.17
CA LYS A 60 -10.52 -2.46 -38.76
C LYS A 60 -11.11 -1.09 -39.13
N LEU A 61 -12.42 -0.91 -38.97
CA LEU A 61 -13.11 0.36 -39.05
C LEU A 61 -12.61 1.24 -37.90
N PRO A 62 -11.86 2.30 -38.20
CA PRO A 62 -11.42 3.22 -37.17
C PRO A 62 -12.66 3.87 -36.54
N LEU A 63 -12.68 3.92 -35.21
CA LEU A 63 -13.70 4.65 -34.47
C LEU A 63 -13.73 6.10 -34.97
N ASN A 64 -14.93 6.68 -35.03
CA ASN A 64 -15.12 8.11 -35.32
C ASN A 64 -15.92 8.76 -34.19
N THR A 65 -16.02 10.09 -34.21
CA THR A 65 -16.64 10.87 -33.13
C THR A 65 -18.11 10.47 -32.90
N TYR A 66 -18.91 10.31 -33.96
CA TYR A 66 -20.31 9.90 -33.82
C TYR A 66 -20.45 8.51 -33.18
N SER A 67 -19.64 7.54 -33.63
CA SER A 67 -19.65 6.17 -33.11
C SER A 67 -19.17 6.13 -31.66
N ALA A 68 -18.14 6.91 -31.31
CA ALA A 68 -17.64 7.05 -29.94
C ALA A 68 -18.73 7.57 -28.99
N VAL A 69 -19.43 8.64 -29.37
CA VAL A 69 -20.56 9.20 -28.58
C VAL A 69 -21.67 8.17 -28.40
N ARG A 70 -22.02 7.45 -29.47
CA ARG A 70 -23.06 6.42 -29.43
C ARG A 70 -22.70 5.28 -28.49
N VAL A 71 -21.48 4.74 -28.60
CA VAL A 71 -20.98 3.66 -27.73
C VAL A 71 -20.96 4.12 -26.27
N ALA A 72 -20.43 5.31 -25.98
CA ALA A 72 -20.38 5.85 -24.61
C ALA A 72 -21.78 6.00 -24.00
N LYS A 73 -22.75 6.50 -24.77
CA LYS A 73 -24.14 6.65 -24.33
C LYS A 73 -24.81 5.29 -24.06
N GLN A 74 -24.67 4.34 -24.98
CA GLN A 74 -25.26 3.00 -24.84
C GLN A 74 -24.63 2.22 -23.69
N LEU A 75 -23.32 2.35 -23.49
CA LEU A 75 -22.62 1.73 -22.39
C LEU A 75 -23.15 2.25 -21.05
N ARG A 76 -23.29 3.58 -20.90
CA ARG A 76 -23.91 4.16 -19.70
C ARG A 76 -25.33 3.63 -19.46
N THR A 77 -26.16 3.52 -20.50
CA THR A 77 -27.54 3.03 -20.31
C THR A 77 -27.56 1.56 -19.90
N ALA A 78 -26.69 0.73 -20.49
CA ALA A 78 -26.60 -0.69 -20.17
C ALA A 78 -26.07 -0.93 -18.75
N THR A 79 -25.00 -0.23 -18.35
CA THR A 79 -24.45 -0.34 -17.00
C THR A 79 -25.42 0.13 -15.93
N ASN A 80 -26.16 1.23 -16.14
CA ASN A 80 -27.14 1.70 -15.16
C ASN A 80 -28.34 0.77 -15.03
N ALA A 81 -28.84 0.22 -16.14
CA ALA A 81 -30.00 -0.69 -16.12
C ALA A 81 -29.68 -2.02 -15.41
N THR A 82 -28.45 -2.53 -15.59
CA THR A 82 -28.01 -3.80 -14.99
C THR A 82 -27.54 -3.63 -13.56
N HIS A 83 -26.87 -2.53 -13.23
CA HIS A 83 -26.41 -2.24 -11.87
C HIS A 83 -27.55 -2.12 -10.85
N SER A 84 -28.75 -1.69 -11.28
CA SER A 84 -29.94 -1.64 -10.42
C SER A 84 -30.53 -3.01 -10.10
N ASN A 85 -30.15 -4.07 -10.84
CA ASN A 85 -30.65 -5.42 -10.58
C ASN A 85 -29.94 -6.06 -9.39
N PRO A 86 -30.61 -6.94 -8.62
CA PRO A 86 -30.02 -7.60 -7.46
C PRO A 86 -28.87 -8.54 -7.81
N VAL A 87 -28.84 -9.07 -9.04
CA VAL A 87 -27.77 -9.94 -9.55
C VAL A 87 -26.51 -9.14 -9.93
N GLY A 88 -26.66 -7.85 -10.26
CA GLY A 88 -25.56 -7.01 -10.76
C GLY A 88 -25.14 -7.35 -12.19
N LEU A 89 -23.91 -6.96 -12.55
CA LEU A 89 -23.31 -7.26 -13.86
C LEU A 89 -22.68 -8.66 -13.86
N TYR A 90 -22.85 -9.40 -14.95
CA TYR A 90 -22.14 -10.65 -15.18
C TYR A 90 -20.67 -10.41 -15.57
N GLY A 91 -19.84 -11.47 -15.48
CA GLY A 91 -18.43 -11.39 -15.86
C GLY A 91 -18.20 -10.94 -17.32
N THR A 92 -19.02 -11.42 -18.26
CA THR A 92 -18.96 -10.97 -19.66
C THR A 92 -19.44 -9.53 -19.83
N ASP A 93 -20.38 -9.04 -19.03
CA ASP A 93 -20.80 -7.62 -19.08
C ASP A 93 -19.63 -6.70 -18.68
N VAL A 94 -18.89 -7.06 -17.63
CA VAL A 94 -17.67 -6.35 -17.20
C VAL A 94 -16.59 -6.42 -18.28
N LEU A 95 -16.41 -7.58 -18.92
CA LEU A 95 -15.49 -7.76 -20.05
C LEU A 95 -15.84 -6.84 -21.23
N LEU A 96 -17.09 -6.87 -21.70
CA LEU A 96 -17.57 -6.04 -22.81
C LEU A 96 -17.41 -4.56 -22.51
N ALA A 97 -17.79 -4.12 -21.31
CA ALA A 97 -17.65 -2.74 -20.88
C ALA A 97 -16.19 -2.30 -20.85
N SER A 98 -15.28 -3.12 -20.30
CA SER A 98 -13.85 -2.82 -20.21
C SER A 98 -13.21 -2.67 -21.61
N ARG A 99 -13.57 -3.56 -22.55
CA ARG A 99 -13.05 -3.55 -23.93
C ARG A 99 -13.56 -2.35 -24.72
N LEU A 100 -14.86 -2.06 -24.65
CA LEU A 100 -15.44 -0.89 -25.32
C LEU A 100 -14.85 0.42 -24.77
N LEU A 101 -14.70 0.53 -23.45
CA LEU A 101 -14.02 1.68 -22.83
C LEU A 101 -12.58 1.80 -23.31
N HIS A 102 -11.84 0.69 -23.40
CA HIS A 102 -10.48 0.71 -23.92
C HIS A 102 -10.41 1.28 -25.35
N HIS A 103 -11.27 0.82 -26.25
CA HIS A 103 -11.30 1.33 -27.63
C HIS A 103 -11.71 2.80 -27.71
N VAL A 104 -12.73 3.22 -26.98
CA VAL A 104 -13.20 4.62 -26.99
C VAL A 104 -12.19 5.57 -26.35
N LEU A 105 -11.60 5.20 -25.20
CA LEU A 105 -10.56 5.98 -24.53
C LEU A 105 -9.28 6.02 -25.35
N SER A 106 -8.92 4.91 -26.00
CA SER A 106 -7.76 4.87 -26.90
C SER A 106 -7.98 5.77 -28.10
N TYR A 107 -9.16 5.74 -28.72
CA TYR A 107 -9.51 6.66 -29.81
C TYR A 107 -9.37 8.12 -29.37
N GLU A 108 -9.99 8.51 -28.25
CA GLU A 108 -9.95 9.89 -27.77
C GLU A 108 -8.53 10.35 -27.41
N ASN A 109 -7.71 9.47 -26.80
CA ASN A 109 -6.32 9.76 -26.44
C ASN A 109 -5.39 9.97 -27.65
N HIS A 110 -5.80 9.58 -28.87
CA HIS A 110 -5.06 9.85 -30.11
C HIS A 110 -5.58 11.10 -30.86
N GLN A 111 -6.71 11.69 -30.42
CA GLN A 111 -7.25 12.89 -31.04
C GLN A 111 -6.57 14.17 -30.50
N ALA A 112 -6.68 15.26 -31.26
CA ALA A 112 -6.20 16.58 -30.86
C ALA A 112 -7.09 17.70 -31.43
N GLY A 113 -7.07 18.88 -30.80
CA GLY A 113 -7.70 20.08 -31.35
C GLY A 113 -9.23 20.06 -31.32
N LEU A 114 -9.88 20.30 -32.47
CA LEU A 114 -11.34 20.29 -32.63
C LEU A 114 -11.92 18.89 -32.88
N ASN A 115 -11.07 17.91 -33.20
CA ASN A 115 -11.48 16.52 -33.45
C ASN A 115 -11.81 15.76 -32.16
N LEU A 116 -11.53 16.35 -31.00
CA LEU A 116 -11.82 15.77 -29.69
C LEU A 116 -13.32 15.59 -29.49
N THR A 117 -13.72 14.37 -29.19
CA THR A 117 -15.13 14.01 -29.03
C THR A 117 -15.76 14.74 -27.87
N HIS A 118 -15.03 14.91 -26.76
CA HIS A 118 -15.52 15.63 -25.59
C HIS A 118 -15.74 17.14 -25.82
N ARG A 119 -15.19 17.71 -26.90
CA ARG A 119 -15.51 19.08 -27.30
C ARG A 119 -16.79 19.17 -28.12
N GLN A 120 -17.11 18.11 -28.85
CA GLN A 120 -18.27 18.05 -29.74
C GLN A 120 -19.53 17.62 -28.98
N ASP A 121 -19.39 16.79 -27.93
CA ASP A 121 -20.50 16.37 -27.07
C ASP A 121 -20.20 16.63 -25.58
N ARG A 122 -21.08 17.38 -24.92
CA ARG A 122 -20.94 17.76 -23.50
C ARG A 122 -21.11 16.58 -22.53
N SER A 123 -21.78 15.50 -22.95
CA SER A 123 -22.11 14.36 -22.10
C SER A 123 -21.11 13.22 -22.22
N PHE A 124 -20.21 13.25 -23.20
CA PHE A 124 -19.31 12.16 -23.56
C PHE A 124 -18.47 11.68 -22.37
N ILE A 125 -17.72 12.59 -21.74
CA ILE A 125 -16.88 12.26 -20.58
C ILE A 125 -17.73 11.75 -19.41
N ARG A 126 -18.87 12.40 -19.14
CA ARG A 126 -19.80 11.97 -18.09
C ARG A 126 -20.29 10.55 -18.31
N ASN A 127 -20.61 10.18 -19.56
CA ASN A 127 -21.07 8.84 -19.90
C ASN A 127 -19.96 7.79 -19.71
N LEU A 128 -18.71 8.11 -20.12
CA LEU A 128 -17.56 7.23 -19.93
C LEU A 128 -17.22 7.02 -18.45
N VAL A 129 -17.15 8.10 -17.67
CA VAL A 129 -16.89 8.03 -16.23
C VAL A 129 -18.00 7.25 -15.52
N ASN A 130 -19.26 7.39 -15.95
CA ASN A 130 -20.37 6.64 -15.37
C ASN A 130 -20.28 5.13 -15.61
N ALA A 131 -20.01 4.75 -16.86
CA ALA A 131 -19.83 3.34 -17.18
C ALA A 131 -18.63 2.74 -16.43
N ALA A 132 -17.50 3.46 -16.42
CA ALA A 132 -16.29 3.03 -15.74
C ALA A 132 -16.48 2.89 -14.23
N SER A 133 -17.17 3.83 -13.59
CA SER A 133 -17.35 3.78 -12.14
C SER A 133 -18.25 2.64 -11.67
N ILE A 134 -19.19 2.18 -12.50
CA ILE A 134 -20.02 1.01 -12.20
C ILE A 134 -19.20 -0.28 -12.27
N ILE A 135 -18.35 -0.43 -13.30
CA ILE A 135 -17.54 -1.65 -13.45
C ILE A 135 -16.35 -1.68 -12.49
N LEU A 136 -15.88 -0.52 -12.00
CA LEU A 136 -14.83 -0.41 -10.98
C LEU A 136 -15.36 -0.53 -9.55
N ASP A 137 -16.56 -1.08 -9.36
CA ASP A 137 -17.09 -1.42 -8.05
C ASP A 137 -16.42 -2.71 -7.52
N THR A 138 -15.99 -2.68 -6.25
CA THR A 138 -15.35 -3.81 -5.56
C THR A 138 -16.16 -5.12 -5.60
N ARG A 139 -17.49 -5.03 -5.77
CA ARG A 139 -18.37 -6.21 -5.96
C ARG A 139 -17.97 -7.07 -7.16
N TYR A 140 -17.32 -6.48 -8.16
CA TYR A 140 -16.90 -7.17 -9.39
C TYR A 140 -15.42 -7.56 -9.39
N ALA A 141 -14.73 -7.51 -8.23
CA ALA A 141 -13.31 -7.84 -8.13
C ALA A 141 -12.96 -9.23 -8.68
N VAL A 142 -13.78 -10.24 -8.36
CA VAL A 142 -13.61 -11.62 -8.85
C VAL A 142 -13.70 -11.70 -10.38
N HIS A 143 -14.62 -10.94 -11.00
CA HIS A 143 -14.72 -10.91 -12.46
C HIS A 143 -13.51 -10.23 -13.12
N TRP A 144 -12.95 -9.19 -12.49
CA TRP A 144 -11.78 -8.49 -13.01
C TRP A 144 -10.51 -9.34 -13.05
N GLU A 145 -10.33 -10.27 -12.11
CA GLU A 145 -9.22 -11.22 -12.14
C GLU A 145 -9.26 -12.05 -13.42
N ARG A 146 -10.44 -12.59 -13.77
CA ARG A 146 -10.64 -13.34 -15.00
C ARG A 146 -10.49 -12.46 -16.24
N VAL A 147 -11.06 -11.25 -16.26
CA VAL A 147 -10.91 -10.28 -17.36
C VAL A 147 -9.43 -9.95 -17.62
N ALA A 148 -8.65 -9.73 -16.56
CA ALA A 148 -7.21 -9.45 -16.66
C ALA A 148 -6.45 -10.65 -17.25
N SER A 149 -6.82 -11.88 -16.87
CA SER A 149 -6.21 -13.10 -17.43
C SER A 149 -6.48 -13.28 -18.93
N LEU A 150 -7.68 -12.92 -19.40
CA LEU A 150 -8.10 -13.07 -20.80
C LEU A 150 -7.54 -11.97 -21.71
N THR A 151 -7.52 -10.73 -21.23
CA THR A 151 -7.20 -9.56 -22.06
C THR A 151 -5.77 -9.02 -21.86
N GLY A 152 -5.12 -9.39 -20.75
CA GLY A 152 -3.89 -8.74 -20.28
C GLY A 152 -4.13 -7.33 -19.69
N GLN A 153 -5.37 -6.87 -19.63
CA GLN A 153 -5.74 -5.53 -19.18
C GLN A 153 -6.65 -5.64 -17.94
N GLY A 154 -6.09 -5.31 -16.78
CA GLY A 154 -6.86 -5.21 -15.53
C GLY A 154 -7.46 -3.82 -15.29
N PRO A 155 -8.10 -3.61 -14.13
CA PRO A 155 -8.68 -2.31 -13.76
C PRO A 155 -7.63 -1.19 -13.68
N ALA A 156 -6.39 -1.52 -13.32
CA ALA A 156 -5.24 -0.61 -13.34
C ALA A 156 -4.98 0.03 -14.72
N HIS A 157 -5.17 -0.73 -15.81
CA HIS A 157 -5.02 -0.20 -17.17
C HIS A 157 -6.10 0.82 -17.52
N LEU A 158 -7.33 0.59 -17.07
CA LEU A 158 -8.43 1.54 -17.26
C LEU A 158 -8.15 2.88 -16.56
N LEU A 159 -7.66 2.84 -15.31
CA LEU A 159 -7.24 4.04 -14.57
C LEU A 159 -6.15 4.82 -15.32
N LYS A 160 -5.14 4.13 -15.85
CA LYS A 160 -4.09 4.75 -16.68
C LYS A 160 -4.64 5.42 -17.94
N MET A 161 -5.67 4.84 -18.57
CA MET A 161 -6.31 5.43 -19.75
C MET A 161 -7.07 6.71 -19.41
N PHE A 162 -7.73 6.75 -18.24
CA PHE A 162 -8.37 7.97 -17.74
C PHE A 162 -7.35 9.04 -17.33
N GLU A 163 -6.22 8.68 -16.73
CA GLU A 163 -5.13 9.61 -16.42
C GLU A 163 -4.60 10.31 -17.70
N LYS A 164 -4.41 9.55 -18.78
CA LYS A 164 -4.04 10.10 -20.09
C LYS A 164 -5.10 11.05 -20.64
N LEU A 165 -6.37 10.70 -20.52
CA LEU A 165 -7.49 11.54 -20.94
C LEU A 165 -7.53 12.86 -20.16
N SER A 166 -7.31 12.81 -18.84
CA SER A 166 -7.20 14.00 -17.99
C SER A 166 -6.05 14.90 -18.42
N THR A 167 -4.89 14.32 -18.76
CA THR A 167 -3.73 15.08 -19.27
C THR A 167 -4.05 15.80 -20.57
N LEU A 168 -4.74 15.12 -21.49
CA LEU A 168 -5.18 15.70 -22.77
C LEU A 168 -6.18 16.84 -22.57
N ALA A 169 -7.17 16.64 -21.70
CA ALA A 169 -8.19 17.66 -21.39
C ALA A 169 -7.56 18.95 -20.85
N VAL A 170 -6.53 18.83 -20.00
CA VAL A 170 -5.80 19.97 -19.45
C VAL A 170 -5.03 20.73 -20.54
N HIS A 171 -4.36 20.02 -21.44
CA HIS A 171 -3.61 20.63 -22.54
C HIS A 171 -4.52 21.44 -23.48
N VAL A 172 -5.72 20.94 -23.76
CA VAL A 172 -6.70 21.57 -24.65
C VAL A 172 -7.33 22.81 -24.00
N LEU A 173 -7.56 22.80 -22.69
CA LEU A 173 -8.12 23.93 -21.96
C LEU A 173 -7.17 25.13 -21.92
N MET A 174 -5.85 24.89 -21.81
CA MET A 174 -4.82 25.94 -21.89
C MET A 174 -4.85 26.69 -23.22
N VAL A 175 -5.08 25.99 -24.34
CA VAL A 175 -5.16 26.60 -25.67
C VAL A 175 -6.41 27.50 -25.83
N GLN A 176 -7.49 27.23 -25.10
CA GLN A 176 -8.77 27.93 -25.22
C GLN A 176 -8.97 29.08 -24.19
N LEU A 177 -8.03 29.28 -23.26
CA LEU A 177 -8.18 30.17 -22.10
C LEU A 177 -8.12 31.69 -22.40
N SER A 178 -8.65 32.12 -23.55
CA SER A 178 -9.15 33.49 -23.77
C SER A 178 -10.64 33.64 -23.42
N ALA A 179 -11.40 32.57 -23.19
CA ALA A 179 -12.83 32.70 -22.88
C ALA A 179 -13.35 31.64 -21.88
N THR A 180 -13.81 32.13 -20.72
CA THR A 180 -14.70 31.46 -19.74
C THR A 180 -14.20 30.19 -19.03
N ALA A 181 -14.28 30.20 -17.70
CA ALA A 181 -13.99 29.05 -16.85
C ALA A 181 -15.00 27.93 -17.12
N VAL A 182 -14.57 26.88 -17.83
CA VAL A 182 -15.37 25.67 -17.99
C VAL A 182 -15.22 24.85 -16.71
N MET A 183 -16.17 25.02 -15.81
CA MET A 183 -16.30 24.21 -14.61
C MET A 183 -16.92 22.86 -15.01
N LEU A 184 -16.11 21.80 -15.11
CA LEU A 184 -16.66 20.45 -15.18
C LEU A 184 -17.17 20.11 -13.78
N LYS A 185 -18.47 20.27 -13.60
CA LYS A 185 -19.19 19.93 -12.37
C LYS A 185 -18.89 18.49 -12.00
N MET A 186 -18.44 18.25 -10.77
CA MET A 186 -18.27 16.90 -10.23
C MET A 186 -19.61 16.18 -10.26
N ASP A 187 -19.76 15.20 -11.14
CA ASP A 187 -20.87 14.25 -11.06
C ASP A 187 -20.34 13.03 -10.29
N PHE A 188 -20.79 12.86 -9.04
CA PHE A 188 -20.47 11.70 -8.21
C PHE A 188 -21.16 10.46 -8.80
N ILE A 189 -20.38 9.45 -9.25
CA ILE A 189 -20.96 8.23 -9.80
C ILE A 189 -20.31 7.02 -9.15
N VAL A 190 -21.09 6.30 -8.31
CA VAL A 190 -20.83 5.00 -7.65
C VAL A 190 -19.42 4.82 -7.05
N SER A 191 -18.36 4.67 -7.86
CA SER A 191 -16.99 4.38 -7.41
C SER A 191 -15.90 5.33 -7.96
N ALA A 192 -16.21 6.41 -8.67
CA ALA A 192 -15.22 7.38 -9.15
C ALA A 192 -15.74 8.82 -9.20
N VAL A 193 -14.84 9.78 -8.94
CA VAL A 193 -15.10 11.22 -8.87
C VAL A 193 -14.03 11.93 -9.70
N LEU A 194 -14.41 12.61 -10.78
CA LEU A 194 -13.47 13.35 -11.64
C LEU A 194 -13.76 14.85 -11.58
N GLY A 195 -12.78 15.63 -11.13
CA GLY A 195 -12.89 17.09 -11.00
C GLY A 195 -11.79 17.84 -11.73
N MET A 196 -12.12 19.07 -12.10
CA MET A 196 -11.18 20.00 -12.69
C MET A 196 -11.36 21.39 -12.07
N ASP A 197 -10.30 21.91 -11.46
CA ASP A 197 -10.25 23.23 -10.86
C ASP A 197 -9.19 24.08 -11.57
N THR A 198 -9.53 25.34 -11.86
CA THR A 198 -8.57 26.34 -12.33
C THR A 198 -8.10 27.18 -11.15
N VAL A 199 -6.79 27.38 -11.00
CA VAL A 199 -6.19 28.22 -9.96
C VAL A 199 -5.58 29.44 -10.62
N SER A 200 -5.95 30.64 -10.17
CA SER A 200 -5.46 31.90 -10.76
C SER A 200 -4.91 32.87 -9.73
N SER A 201 -4.04 33.79 -10.17
CA SER A 201 -3.47 34.86 -9.33
C SER A 201 -4.53 35.79 -8.72
N ALA A 202 -5.72 35.91 -9.34
CA ALA A 202 -6.81 36.74 -8.85
C ALA A 202 -7.51 36.16 -7.61
N GLU A 203 -7.39 34.84 -7.40
CA GLU A 203 -8.00 34.14 -6.27
C GLU A 203 -7.13 34.15 -5.02
N THR A 204 -5.97 34.83 -5.04
CA THR A 204 -4.99 34.91 -3.93
C THR A 204 -5.54 35.47 -2.61
N LYS A 205 -6.78 35.97 -2.60
CA LYS A 205 -7.51 36.45 -1.42
C LYS A 205 -8.71 35.57 -1.00
N GLY A 206 -8.91 34.42 -1.64
CA GLY A 206 -10.08 33.56 -1.40
C GLY A 206 -9.97 32.67 -0.14
N SER A 207 -11.12 32.21 0.38
CA SER A 207 -11.26 31.31 1.55
C SER A 207 -10.54 29.95 1.41
N PHE A 208 -10.10 29.59 0.21
CA PHE A 208 -9.49 28.29 -0.10
C PHE A 208 -7.96 28.29 0.02
N ILE A 209 -7.35 29.43 0.38
CA ILE A 209 -5.90 29.60 0.47
C ILE A 209 -5.45 29.59 1.92
N GLU A 210 -4.60 28.64 2.23
CA GLU A 210 -3.91 28.53 3.52
C GLU A 210 -2.61 29.32 3.46
N HIS A 211 -2.54 30.40 4.25
CA HIS A 211 -1.39 31.32 4.27
C HIS A 211 -0.29 30.91 5.27
N GLY A 212 -0.56 29.94 6.14
CA GLY A 212 0.35 29.46 7.20
C GLY A 212 1.05 28.13 6.92
N ALA A 213 1.04 27.65 5.68
CA ALA A 213 1.68 26.39 5.33
C ALA A 213 3.22 26.51 5.28
N PRO A 214 3.96 25.44 5.63
CA PRO A 214 5.43 25.44 5.70
C PRO A 214 6.12 25.79 4.38
N ASP A 215 5.47 25.54 3.23
CA ASP A 215 6.01 25.80 1.88
C ASP A 215 5.46 27.09 1.26
N GLY A 216 4.88 27.99 2.06
CA GLY A 216 4.22 29.22 1.62
C GLY A 216 2.73 29.05 1.32
N PRO A 217 2.07 30.06 0.74
CA PRO A 217 0.61 30.04 0.56
C PRO A 217 0.18 28.93 -0.39
N SER A 218 -0.76 28.10 0.05
CA SER A 218 -1.21 26.90 -0.64
C SER A 218 -2.72 26.90 -0.86
N VAL A 219 -3.18 26.29 -1.95
CA VAL A 219 -4.60 26.16 -2.29
C VAL A 219 -5.10 24.74 -1.96
N TRP A 220 -6.24 24.66 -1.30
CA TRP A 220 -6.95 23.39 -1.05
C TRP A 220 -7.94 23.09 -2.19
N LEU A 221 -7.90 21.85 -2.68
CA LEU A 221 -8.76 21.28 -3.71
C LEU A 221 -9.41 19.99 -3.17
N PRO A 222 -10.63 19.59 -3.56
CA PRO A 222 -11.62 20.34 -4.35
C PRO A 222 -11.95 21.72 -3.77
N LYS A 223 -12.02 22.77 -4.59
CA LYS A 223 -12.48 24.11 -4.13
C LYS A 223 -13.97 24.10 -3.77
N TYR A 224 -14.77 23.38 -4.54
CA TYR A 224 -16.22 23.35 -4.38
C TYR A 224 -16.66 21.96 -3.97
N ASN A 225 -17.42 21.90 -2.88
CA ASN A 225 -18.13 20.69 -2.46
C ASN A 225 -19.37 20.54 -3.36
N ASN A 226 -19.16 20.18 -4.63
CA ASN A 226 -20.25 19.89 -5.55
C ASN A 226 -21.06 18.72 -4.95
N TYR A 227 -22.30 19.02 -4.57
CA TYR A 227 -23.20 18.19 -3.78
C TYR A 227 -23.14 16.70 -4.14
N VAL A 228 -22.68 15.89 -3.18
CA VAL A 228 -22.80 14.43 -3.23
C VAL A 228 -24.28 14.10 -3.29
N LEU A 229 -24.74 13.45 -4.37
CA LEU A 229 -26.15 13.08 -4.54
C LEU A 229 -26.60 11.94 -3.60
N ARG A 230 -25.75 11.48 -2.66
CA ARG A 230 -26.09 10.44 -1.70
C ARG A 230 -25.39 10.65 -0.35
N LYS A 231 -26.20 10.78 0.71
CA LYS A 231 -25.74 10.71 2.10
C LYS A 231 -25.44 9.25 2.51
N PRO A 232 -24.52 9.02 3.47
CA PRO A 232 -23.76 10.03 4.20
C PRO A 232 -22.66 10.61 3.31
N ASN A 233 -22.41 11.92 3.39
CA ASN A 233 -21.32 12.59 2.65
C ASN A 233 -20.01 11.85 2.95
N PRO A 234 -19.41 11.10 2.00
CA PRO A 234 -18.06 10.61 2.22
C PRO A 234 -17.14 11.83 2.22
N GLU A 235 -16.36 12.00 3.29
CA GLU A 235 -15.29 12.99 3.30
C GLU A 235 -14.34 12.66 2.13
N ILE A 236 -14.14 13.61 1.21
CA ILE A 236 -13.33 13.40 0.00
C ILE A 236 -11.87 13.74 0.33
N THR A 237 -10.93 13.05 -0.32
CA THR A 237 -9.52 13.40 -0.24
C THR A 237 -9.29 14.88 -0.59
N SER A 238 -8.68 15.61 0.33
CA SER A 238 -8.31 17.01 0.11
C SER A 238 -6.85 17.10 -0.34
N ILE A 239 -6.58 17.96 -1.32
CA ILE A 239 -5.27 18.12 -1.97
C ILE A 239 -4.82 19.57 -1.76
N SER A 240 -3.63 19.77 -1.21
CA SER A 240 -3.00 21.07 -1.01
C SER A 240 -1.79 21.23 -1.92
N LEU A 241 -1.79 22.30 -2.72
CA LEU A 241 -0.71 22.65 -3.65
C LEU A 241 -0.18 24.05 -3.34
N SER A 242 1.14 24.20 -3.25
CA SER A 242 1.77 25.52 -3.08
C SER A 242 1.62 26.37 -4.35
N LEU A 243 1.24 27.64 -4.22
CA LEU A 243 1.12 28.58 -5.34
C LEU A 243 2.45 28.77 -6.07
N ALA A 244 3.58 28.66 -5.35
CA ALA A 244 4.91 28.73 -5.92
C ALA A 244 5.17 27.58 -6.91
N SER A 245 4.79 26.35 -6.55
CA SER A 245 4.91 25.17 -7.43
C SER A 245 4.00 25.24 -8.65
N LEU A 246 2.91 26.01 -8.59
CA LEU A 246 2.01 26.28 -9.72
C LEU A 246 2.50 27.41 -10.63
N GLY A 247 3.60 28.10 -10.28
CA GLY A 247 4.12 29.24 -11.03
C GLY A 247 3.27 30.51 -10.89
N ILE A 248 2.46 30.60 -9.83
CA ILE A 248 1.60 31.75 -9.53
C ILE A 248 2.32 32.63 -8.50
N ALA A 249 2.77 33.80 -8.92
CA ALA A 249 3.41 34.76 -8.04
C ALA A 249 2.36 35.47 -7.16
N THR A 250 2.62 35.58 -5.86
CA THR A 250 1.79 36.32 -4.90
C THR A 250 2.22 37.78 -4.73
N LYS A 251 3.35 38.18 -5.32
CA LYS A 251 3.84 39.56 -5.32
C LYS A 251 3.30 40.33 -6.54
N SER A 252 2.80 41.54 -6.30
CA SER A 252 2.25 42.43 -7.32
C SER A 252 3.31 42.82 -8.35
N GLU A 253 3.36 42.13 -9.49
CA GLU A 253 4.04 42.68 -10.67
C GLU A 253 3.25 43.88 -11.22
N PRO A 254 3.93 44.94 -11.72
CA PRO A 254 3.28 46.14 -12.25
C PRO A 254 2.37 45.82 -13.45
N PRO A 255 1.32 46.63 -13.68
CA PRO A 255 0.14 46.25 -14.47
C PRO A 255 0.34 46.19 -15.99
N LEU A 256 1.55 46.41 -16.51
CA LEU A 256 1.70 46.70 -17.94
C LEU A 256 1.57 45.49 -18.88
N ARG A 257 1.63 44.24 -18.39
CA ARG A 257 1.39 43.00 -19.18
C ARG A 257 0.91 41.79 -18.36
N SER A 258 0.01 41.98 -17.38
CA SER A 258 -0.48 40.84 -16.58
C SER A 258 -1.57 40.06 -17.32
N PHE A 259 -1.17 39.17 -18.24
CA PHE A 259 -2.04 38.03 -18.58
C PHE A 259 -2.22 37.22 -17.29
N THR A 260 -3.47 36.98 -16.87
CA THR A 260 -3.74 36.19 -15.67
C THR A 260 -3.15 34.80 -15.84
N LYS A 261 -2.04 34.52 -15.14
CA LYS A 261 -1.44 33.19 -15.06
C LYS A 261 -2.45 32.26 -14.39
N LYS A 262 -2.84 31.20 -15.10
CA LYS A 262 -3.79 30.18 -14.64
C LYS A 262 -3.11 28.83 -14.67
N ALA A 263 -3.16 28.11 -13.56
CA ALA A 263 -2.83 26.70 -13.49
C ALA A 263 -4.13 25.89 -13.54
N VAL A 264 -4.07 24.70 -14.13
CA VAL A 264 -5.22 23.79 -14.21
C VAL A 264 -4.87 22.52 -13.46
N VAL A 265 -5.75 22.11 -12.56
CA VAL A 265 -5.59 20.89 -11.76
C VAL A 265 -6.76 19.97 -12.03
N VAL A 266 -6.46 18.75 -12.46
CA VAL A 266 -7.43 17.67 -12.64
C VAL A 266 -7.12 16.59 -11.62
N TYR A 267 -8.15 16.14 -10.93
CA TYR A 267 -8.03 15.10 -9.92
C TYR A 267 -9.15 14.09 -10.07
N ALA A 268 -8.81 12.81 -9.90
CA ALA A 268 -9.75 11.70 -9.89
C ALA A 268 -9.66 10.97 -8.56
N VAL A 269 -10.75 10.88 -7.81
CA VAL A 269 -10.83 10.17 -6.53
C VAL A 269 -11.67 8.91 -6.71
N TYR A 270 -11.11 7.77 -6.34
CA TYR A 270 -11.75 6.45 -6.38
C TYR A 270 -11.96 5.98 -4.94
N PRO A 271 -13.18 6.12 -4.37
CA PRO A 271 -13.43 5.88 -2.94
C PRO A 271 -13.15 4.46 -2.48
N ASN A 272 -13.42 3.45 -3.31
CA ASN A 272 -13.25 2.06 -2.94
C ASN A 272 -12.73 1.27 -4.14
N LEU A 273 -11.44 0.91 -4.12
CA LEU A 273 -10.80 0.03 -5.10
C LEU A 273 -10.15 -1.19 -4.42
N ASP A 274 -10.58 -1.49 -3.20
CA ASP A 274 -10.06 -2.61 -2.44
C ASP A 274 -10.37 -3.94 -3.15
N GLY A 275 -9.39 -4.84 -3.22
CA GLY A 275 -9.48 -6.08 -4.00
C GLY A 275 -9.44 -5.94 -5.54
N LEU A 276 -9.65 -4.74 -6.09
CA LEU A 276 -9.51 -4.48 -7.54
C LEU A 276 -8.10 -4.05 -7.92
N PHE A 277 -7.42 -3.32 -7.04
CA PHE A 277 -6.12 -2.74 -7.34
C PHE A 277 -4.98 -3.71 -6.99
N PRO A 278 -3.94 -3.82 -7.84
CA PRO A 278 -2.92 -4.86 -7.67
C PRO A 278 -2.14 -4.67 -6.37
N SER A 279 -2.01 -5.78 -5.65
CA SER A 279 -1.27 -5.94 -4.39
C SER A 279 0.23 -6.22 -4.61
N SER A 280 0.77 -5.91 -5.80
CA SER A 280 2.21 -5.96 -6.04
C SER A 280 2.88 -4.69 -5.49
N PHE A 281 3.75 -4.89 -4.50
CA PHE A 281 4.44 -3.82 -3.80
C PHE A 281 5.95 -3.92 -4.01
N ASP A 282 6.61 -2.78 -4.19
CA ASP A 282 8.06 -2.68 -4.26
C ASP A 282 8.69 -2.82 -2.86
N GLN A 283 9.99 -3.11 -2.78
CA GLN A 283 10.76 -3.24 -1.52
C GLN A 283 10.76 -1.97 -0.65
N THR A 284 10.32 -0.84 -1.22
CA THR A 284 10.17 0.43 -0.51
C THR A 284 8.99 0.42 0.48
N ILE A 285 8.02 -0.47 0.29
CA ILE A 285 6.86 -0.60 1.16
C ILE A 285 7.22 -1.51 2.34
N ARG A 286 6.91 -1.05 3.55
CA ARG A 286 7.15 -1.83 4.77
C ARG A 286 6.00 -2.81 4.95
N GLN A 287 6.27 -4.09 4.89
CA GLN A 287 5.29 -5.13 5.16
C GLN A 287 5.81 -6.01 6.30
N LYS A 288 4.98 -6.23 7.33
CA LYS A 288 5.27 -7.20 8.37
C LYS A 288 5.12 -8.61 7.79
N PHE A 289 6.05 -9.50 8.13
CA PHE A 289 5.98 -10.89 7.67
C PHE A 289 4.66 -11.53 8.12
N GLY A 290 3.91 -12.14 7.19
CA GLY A 290 2.62 -12.77 7.47
C GLY A 290 1.43 -11.81 7.59
N VAL A 291 1.62 -10.50 7.38
CA VAL A 291 0.52 -9.52 7.39
C VAL A 291 0.32 -8.96 5.99
N GLU A 292 -0.89 -9.08 5.46
CA GLU A 292 -1.25 -8.50 4.17
C GLU A 292 -1.52 -7.00 4.28
N LEU A 293 -1.30 -6.27 3.19
CA LEU A 293 -1.57 -4.84 3.09
C LEU A 293 -2.85 -4.61 2.26
N ALA A 294 -3.72 -3.72 2.74
CA ALA A 294 -4.87 -3.23 1.99
C ALA A 294 -4.84 -1.72 1.82
N LEU A 295 -5.69 -1.23 0.91
CA LEU A 295 -5.98 0.19 0.78
C LEU A 295 -6.72 0.68 2.03
N GLY A 296 -6.09 1.59 2.77
CA GLY A 296 -6.64 2.28 3.93
C GLY A 296 -7.32 3.61 3.59
N SER A 297 -7.22 4.06 2.33
CA SER A 297 -7.83 5.30 1.83
C SER A 297 -8.31 5.16 0.37
N PRO A 298 -9.10 6.13 -0.13
CA PRO A 298 -9.37 6.27 -1.55
C PRO A 298 -8.09 6.44 -2.36
N VAL A 299 -8.08 5.90 -3.59
CA VAL A 299 -7.01 6.15 -4.56
C VAL A 299 -7.29 7.49 -5.23
N THR A 300 -6.34 8.41 -5.20
CA THR A 300 -6.47 9.75 -5.79
C THR A 300 -5.40 9.96 -6.85
N THR A 301 -5.83 10.15 -8.09
CA THR A 301 -4.96 10.51 -9.22
C THR A 301 -4.94 12.01 -9.40
N LEU A 302 -3.76 12.58 -9.59
CA LEU A 302 -3.57 14.02 -9.71
C LEU A 302 -2.76 14.38 -10.94
N VAL A 303 -3.32 15.25 -11.78
CA VAL A 303 -2.69 15.83 -12.96
C VAL A 303 -2.67 17.34 -12.81
N VAL A 304 -1.49 17.94 -12.89
CA VAL A 304 -1.31 19.39 -12.72
C VAL A 304 -0.60 19.94 -13.93
N GLN A 305 -1.16 20.99 -14.51
CA GLN A 305 -0.46 21.83 -15.49
C GLN A 305 -0.18 23.20 -14.86
N PRO A 306 1.10 23.50 -14.55
CA PRO A 306 1.49 24.78 -13.96
C PRO A 306 1.31 25.93 -14.96
N ALA A 307 1.19 27.15 -14.43
CA ALA A 307 0.96 28.35 -15.23
C ALA A 307 2.20 28.81 -16.03
N ASN A 308 3.41 28.41 -15.61
CA ASN A 308 4.64 28.63 -16.35
C ASN A 308 5.11 27.29 -16.97
N ALA A 309 5.27 27.24 -18.29
CA ALA A 309 5.73 26.02 -18.99
C ALA A 309 7.17 25.59 -18.66
N GLY A 310 7.94 26.43 -17.95
CA GLY A 310 9.35 26.18 -17.60
C GLY A 310 9.61 25.51 -16.25
N THR A 311 8.60 25.34 -15.38
CA THR A 311 8.77 24.55 -14.15
C THR A 311 8.60 23.06 -14.48
N PRO A 312 9.63 22.22 -14.28
CA PRO A 312 9.51 20.79 -14.50
C PRO A 312 8.47 20.22 -13.54
N VAL A 313 7.43 19.60 -14.11
CA VAL A 313 6.28 18.99 -13.41
C VAL A 313 6.71 17.94 -12.35
N GLY A 314 7.97 17.46 -12.40
CA GLY A 314 8.55 16.49 -11.47
C GLY A 314 9.15 17.04 -10.16
N GLN A 315 9.00 18.33 -9.83
CA GLN A 315 9.39 18.90 -8.52
C GLN A 315 8.22 19.55 -7.77
N ILE A 316 6.99 19.08 -8.01
CA ILE A 316 5.81 19.60 -7.34
C ILE A 316 5.62 18.84 -6.03
N LYS A 317 5.79 19.55 -4.91
CA LYS A 317 5.43 19.03 -3.59
C LYS A 317 3.91 19.14 -3.40
N VAL A 318 3.27 18.00 -3.25
CA VAL A 318 1.83 17.87 -3.05
C VAL A 318 1.56 17.37 -1.64
N ARG A 319 0.59 17.98 -0.95
CA ARG A 319 0.10 17.47 0.33
C ARG A 319 -1.31 16.94 0.16
N PHE A 320 -1.58 15.78 0.75
CA PHE A 320 -2.88 15.12 0.71
C PHE A 320 -3.39 14.94 2.13
N ARG A 321 -4.70 15.09 2.31
CA ARG A 321 -5.45 14.66 3.48
C ARG A 321 -6.42 13.58 3.03
N PHE A 322 -6.06 12.33 3.30
CA PHE A 322 -6.84 11.16 2.92
C PHE A 322 -7.83 10.78 4.04
N PRO A 323 -9.11 10.56 3.74
CA PRO A 323 -10.05 9.97 4.69
C PRO A 323 -9.68 8.50 4.92
N ARG A 324 -9.83 8.05 6.17
CA ARG A 324 -9.45 6.70 6.58
C ARG A 324 -10.65 5.76 6.42
N ILE A 325 -10.56 4.79 5.50
CA ILE A 325 -11.61 3.79 5.25
C ILE A 325 -11.60 2.72 6.35
N ARG A 326 -10.42 2.37 6.87
CA ARG A 326 -10.23 1.35 7.92
C ARG A 326 -9.57 1.96 9.16
N SER A 327 -10.32 2.04 10.26
CA SER A 327 -9.89 2.68 11.52
C SER A 327 -8.92 1.87 12.39
N ARG A 328 -8.55 0.65 11.99
CA ARG A 328 -7.73 -0.28 12.81
C ARG A 328 -6.31 -0.55 12.30
N GLY A 329 -5.91 0.00 11.16
CA GLY A 329 -4.52 -0.11 10.72
C GLY A 329 -3.61 0.77 11.58
N GLU A 330 -2.64 0.17 12.29
CA GLU A 330 -1.75 0.84 13.24
C GLU A 330 -0.62 1.64 12.54
N HIS A 331 -0.30 1.32 11.29
CA HIS A 331 0.84 1.90 10.58
C HIS A 331 0.46 2.32 9.14
N PRO A 332 -0.18 3.50 8.94
CA PRO A 332 -0.52 3.98 7.61
C PRO A 332 0.75 4.35 6.82
N GLN A 333 0.80 3.97 5.54
CA GLN A 333 1.91 4.28 4.64
C GLN A 333 1.40 4.95 3.37
N CYS A 334 1.89 6.15 3.08
CA CYS A 334 1.58 6.85 1.83
C CYS A 334 2.33 6.20 0.66
N VAL A 335 1.60 5.83 -0.38
CA VAL A 335 2.15 5.17 -1.56
C VAL A 335 1.60 5.80 -2.84
N PHE A 336 2.29 5.54 -3.94
CA PHE A 336 1.84 5.84 -5.28
C PHE A 336 2.03 4.62 -6.19
N TRP A 337 1.27 4.56 -7.28
CA TRP A 337 1.39 3.49 -8.27
C TRP A 337 2.16 3.95 -9.48
N MET A 338 3.05 3.07 -9.95
CA MET A 338 3.73 3.25 -11.23
C MET A 338 3.19 2.21 -12.21
N PHE A 339 2.58 2.67 -13.30
CA PHE A 339 2.05 1.78 -14.35
C PHE A 339 3.09 1.59 -15.45
N SER A 340 3.91 0.53 -15.39
CA SER A 340 4.86 0.24 -16.47
C SER A 340 4.13 -0.35 -17.69
N SER A 341 4.36 0.21 -18.87
CA SER A 341 3.89 -0.36 -20.15
C SER A 341 4.85 -1.40 -20.73
N THR A 342 5.98 -1.67 -20.08
CA THR A 342 7.00 -2.59 -20.59
C THR A 342 7.67 -3.31 -19.43
N CYS A 343 7.36 -4.60 -19.23
CA CYS A 343 8.38 -5.53 -18.77
C CYS A 343 9.27 -5.80 -19.98
N GLN A 344 10.24 -4.93 -20.25
CA GLN A 344 11.29 -5.25 -21.22
C GLN A 344 12.29 -6.14 -20.49
N LEU A 345 12.40 -7.40 -20.92
CA LEU A 345 13.62 -8.16 -20.71
C LEU A 345 14.77 -7.37 -21.34
N SER A 346 15.62 -6.77 -20.52
CA SER A 346 16.88 -6.18 -20.99
C SER A 346 17.91 -7.31 -21.06
N TYR A 347 18.28 -7.73 -22.28
CA TYR A 347 19.38 -8.65 -22.50
C TYR A 347 20.70 -7.87 -22.48
N HIS A 348 21.50 -8.04 -21.44
CA HIS A 348 22.88 -7.56 -21.43
C HIS A 348 23.81 -8.66 -21.95
N TYR A 349 24.40 -8.47 -23.13
CA TYR A 349 25.42 -9.36 -23.68
C TYR A 349 26.78 -8.98 -23.08
N ARG A 350 27.32 -9.82 -22.19
CA ARG A 350 28.72 -9.73 -21.79
C ARG A 350 29.29 -11.14 -21.64
N ASP A 351 30.22 -11.45 -22.55
CA ASP A 351 31.18 -12.55 -22.59
C ASP A 351 30.68 -14.00 -22.52
N SER A 352 30.56 -14.57 -23.73
CA SER A 352 31.05 -15.88 -24.18
C SER A 352 30.86 -17.16 -23.36
N TYR A 353 29.97 -17.27 -22.36
CA TYR A 353 29.57 -18.58 -21.81
C TYR A 353 28.14 -18.48 -21.23
N PRO A 354 27.19 -19.39 -21.55
CA PRO A 354 25.80 -19.28 -21.07
C PRO A 354 25.69 -19.79 -19.62
N THR A 355 26.11 -18.98 -18.66
CA THR A 355 25.76 -19.18 -17.24
C THR A 355 24.53 -18.34 -16.89
N LEU A 356 23.46 -19.03 -16.51
CA LEU A 356 22.16 -18.47 -16.13
C LEU A 356 22.27 -17.72 -14.78
N LEU A 357 22.93 -16.56 -14.77
CA LEU A 357 22.91 -15.68 -13.60
C LEU A 357 21.57 -14.94 -13.58
N LYS A 358 20.61 -15.52 -12.84
CA LYS A 358 19.37 -14.85 -12.42
C LYS A 358 19.74 -13.65 -11.56
N GLN A 359 19.86 -12.48 -12.18
CA GLN A 359 19.80 -11.20 -11.47
C GLN A 359 18.44 -10.55 -11.71
N CYS A 360 17.38 -11.30 -11.39
CA CYS A 360 16.13 -10.73 -10.91
C CYS A 360 16.23 -10.75 -9.38
N THR A 361 16.82 -9.72 -8.78
CA THR A 361 16.63 -9.52 -7.35
C THR A 361 15.17 -9.17 -7.12
N PHE A 362 14.44 -10.17 -6.60
CA PHE A 362 13.15 -10.07 -5.90
C PHE A 362 11.92 -9.68 -6.72
N PHE A 363 11.46 -10.57 -7.60
CA PHE A 363 10.03 -10.83 -7.83
C PHE A 363 9.88 -12.29 -8.28
N SER A 364 9.79 -13.21 -7.31
CA SER A 364 9.39 -14.59 -7.60
C SER A 364 7.86 -14.68 -7.66
N MET A 365 7.27 -14.10 -8.72
CA MET A 365 5.96 -14.51 -9.27
C MET A 365 5.64 -13.92 -10.66
N CYS A 366 6.65 -13.57 -11.47
CA CYS A 366 6.45 -13.22 -12.89
C CYS A 366 6.85 -14.37 -13.83
N VAL A 367 6.48 -15.60 -13.49
CA VAL A 367 6.60 -16.75 -14.41
C VAL A 367 5.19 -17.29 -14.56
N PHE A 368 4.38 -16.71 -15.46
CA PHE A 368 3.38 -17.42 -16.29
C PHE A 368 2.49 -16.52 -17.18
N TYR A 369 2.42 -15.18 -16.99
CA TYR A 369 1.56 -14.32 -17.82
C TYR A 369 2.31 -13.15 -18.46
N ASN A 370 2.70 -13.32 -19.74
CA ASN A 370 3.51 -12.38 -20.50
C ASN A 370 2.76 -11.12 -21.03
N LYS A 371 1.62 -10.73 -20.46
CA LYS A 371 0.79 -9.63 -21.01
C LYS A 371 0.01 -8.78 -20.00
N VAL A 372 0.25 -8.87 -18.69
CA VAL A 372 -0.49 -8.04 -17.72
C VAL A 372 0.24 -6.72 -17.50
N VAL A 373 -0.46 -5.59 -17.62
CA VAL A 373 0.06 -4.27 -17.19
C VAL A 373 0.41 -4.37 -15.70
N ALA A 374 1.71 -4.41 -15.39
CA ALA A 374 2.19 -4.43 -14.03
C ALA A 374 2.06 -3.03 -13.41
N ALA A 375 1.24 -2.90 -12.38
CA ALA A 375 1.18 -1.70 -11.56
C ALA A 375 1.75 -2.03 -10.18
N SER A 376 2.86 -1.40 -9.83
CA SER A 376 3.54 -1.63 -8.55
C SER A 376 3.34 -0.43 -7.64
N GLY A 377 2.92 -0.68 -6.40
CA GLY A 377 2.91 0.34 -5.35
C GLY A 377 4.34 0.66 -4.89
N ARG A 378 4.63 1.93 -4.64
CA ARG A 378 5.92 2.44 -4.12
C ARG A 378 5.69 3.51 -3.07
N SER A 379 6.60 3.63 -2.09
CA SER A 379 6.55 4.67 -1.05
C SER A 379 7.60 5.77 -1.24
N ARG A 380 8.62 5.56 -2.09
CA ARG A 380 9.74 6.50 -2.25
C ARG A 380 9.27 7.84 -2.82
N GLY A 381 9.54 8.93 -2.11
CA GLY A 381 9.09 10.27 -2.50
C GLY A 381 7.76 10.66 -1.84
N CYS A 382 7.11 9.75 -1.10
CA CYS A 382 5.94 10.02 -0.26
C CYS A 382 6.24 9.76 1.22
N LYS A 383 5.80 10.65 2.10
CA LYS A 383 5.94 10.54 3.56
C LYS A 383 4.64 10.87 4.28
N VAL A 384 4.40 10.20 5.40
CA VAL A 384 3.29 10.52 6.32
C VAL A 384 3.72 11.73 7.17
N GLU A 385 2.93 12.80 7.17
CA GLU A 385 3.15 13.97 8.02
C GLU A 385 2.49 13.81 9.40
N GLY A 386 1.35 13.13 9.44
CA GLY A 386 0.61 12.83 10.65
C GLY A 386 -0.69 12.10 10.31
N PHE A 387 -1.26 11.39 11.28
CA PHE A 387 -2.53 10.70 11.10
C PHE A 387 -3.37 10.78 12.37
N ASP A 388 -4.68 10.67 12.18
CA ASP A 388 -5.70 10.65 13.21
C ASP A 388 -6.63 9.44 12.97
N THR A 389 -7.66 9.30 13.80
CA THR A 389 -8.76 8.35 13.63
C THR A 389 -9.50 8.54 12.31
N ALA A 390 -9.65 9.79 11.84
CA ALA A 390 -10.40 10.12 10.63
C ALA A 390 -9.53 10.30 9.38
N TYR A 391 -8.31 10.81 9.50
CA TYR A 391 -7.51 11.23 8.34
C TYR A 391 -6.03 10.83 8.42
N VAL A 392 -5.41 10.69 7.26
CA VAL A 392 -3.96 10.52 7.10
C VAL A 392 -3.43 11.64 6.21
N ASN A 393 -2.50 12.43 6.73
CA ASN A 393 -1.84 13.50 6.00
C ASN A 393 -0.55 12.97 5.36
N CYS A 394 -0.44 13.10 4.04
CA CYS A 394 0.69 12.64 3.23
C CYS A 394 1.35 13.83 2.51
N SER A 395 2.67 13.80 2.35
CA SER A 395 3.41 14.70 1.47
C SER A 395 4.19 13.90 0.44
N CYS A 396 4.00 14.22 -0.84
CA CYS A 396 4.68 13.58 -1.97
C CYS A 396 5.38 14.62 -2.86
N ASP A 397 6.45 14.24 -3.55
CA ASP A 397 7.31 15.13 -4.36
C ASP A 397 7.16 15.00 -5.89
N HIS A 398 6.14 14.27 -6.35
CA HIS A 398 5.85 14.01 -7.77
C HIS A 398 4.35 13.94 -8.02
N LEU A 399 3.95 13.79 -9.29
CA LEU A 399 2.56 13.56 -9.69
C LEU A 399 2.36 12.10 -10.09
N SER A 400 1.29 11.48 -9.59
CA SER A 400 0.88 10.11 -9.90
C SER A 400 -0.54 9.83 -9.35
N SER A 401 -0.90 8.55 -9.24
CA SER A 401 -1.99 8.02 -8.43
C SER A 401 -1.51 7.64 -7.04
N PHE A 402 -2.08 8.26 -6.00
CA PHE A 402 -1.69 8.13 -4.59
C PHE A 402 -2.77 7.42 -3.77
N ALA A 403 -2.36 6.71 -2.73
CA ALA A 403 -3.25 6.22 -1.67
C ALA A 403 -2.47 5.96 -0.38
N VAL A 404 -3.18 5.51 0.65
CA VAL A 404 -2.62 5.04 1.90
C VAL A 404 -2.81 3.54 2.00
N LEU A 405 -1.74 2.81 2.29
CA LEU A 405 -1.79 1.40 2.68
C LEU A 405 -1.85 1.29 4.20
N THR A 406 -2.59 0.28 4.65
CA THR A 406 -2.68 -0.10 6.05
C THR A 406 -2.59 -1.62 6.18
N ASP A 407 -1.96 -2.09 7.24
CA ASP A 407 -1.93 -3.51 7.61
C ASP A 407 -3.37 -4.05 7.77
N ILE A 408 -3.67 -5.16 7.11
CA ILE A 408 -4.88 -5.95 7.35
C ILE A 408 -4.61 -6.76 8.61
N VAL A 409 -4.83 -6.13 9.77
CA VAL A 409 -4.95 -6.90 11.01
C VAL A 409 -6.34 -7.52 10.99
N SER A 410 -6.47 -8.67 10.32
CA SER A 410 -7.67 -9.49 10.47
C SER A 410 -7.77 -9.89 11.95
N ARG A 411 -8.99 -9.87 12.50
CA ARG A 411 -9.28 -10.38 13.86
C ARG A 411 -8.79 -11.82 14.05
N GLU A 412 -8.49 -12.52 12.97
CA GLU A 412 -8.07 -13.90 12.91
C GLU A 412 -6.55 -14.10 13.11
N HIS A 413 -5.72 -13.07 12.88
CA HIS A 413 -4.26 -13.15 13.06
C HIS A 413 -3.75 -12.58 14.40
N LEU A 414 -4.63 -11.96 15.19
CA LEU A 414 -4.42 -11.84 16.63
C LEU A 414 -4.80 -13.19 17.24
N ALA A 415 -3.96 -14.22 17.04
CA ALA A 415 -3.97 -15.35 17.95
C ALA A 415 -3.68 -14.77 19.34
N GLU A 416 -4.72 -14.56 20.15
CA GLU A 416 -4.56 -14.43 21.59
C GLU A 416 -3.78 -15.67 22.01
N VAL A 417 -2.49 -15.48 22.30
CA VAL A 417 -1.64 -16.54 22.85
C VAL A 417 -2.42 -17.13 24.02
N SER A 418 -2.80 -18.41 23.90
CA SER A 418 -3.54 -19.09 24.96
C SER A 418 -2.80 -18.84 26.28
N THR A 419 -3.53 -18.52 27.34
CA THR A 419 -2.95 -18.26 28.67
C THR A 419 -2.01 -19.38 29.12
N ALA A 420 -2.26 -20.61 28.63
CA ALA A 420 -1.42 -21.78 28.82
C ALA A 420 -0.04 -21.68 28.14
N GLU A 421 0.04 -21.24 26.88
CA GLU A 421 1.31 -21.11 26.15
C GLU A 421 2.21 -20.03 26.77
N GLY A 422 1.60 -18.91 27.19
CA GLY A 422 2.28 -17.88 27.96
C GLY A 422 2.83 -18.41 29.29
N ALA A 423 2.02 -19.12 30.06
CA ALA A 423 2.43 -19.69 31.35
C ALA A 423 3.59 -20.68 31.22
N VAL A 424 3.57 -21.53 30.19
CA VAL A 424 4.65 -22.50 29.92
C VAL A 424 5.95 -21.79 29.54
N ALA A 425 5.90 -20.77 28.67
CA ALA A 425 7.10 -20.03 28.27
C ALA A 425 7.75 -19.26 29.44
N TRP A 426 6.93 -18.61 30.29
CA TRP A 426 7.45 -17.87 31.46
C TRP A 426 8.01 -18.79 32.54
N SER A 427 7.32 -19.89 32.85
CA SER A 427 7.78 -20.86 33.85
C SER A 427 9.06 -21.57 33.39
N GLY A 428 9.15 -21.95 32.10
CA GLY A 428 10.35 -22.54 31.51
C GLY A 428 11.55 -21.59 31.55
N LEU A 429 11.36 -20.30 31.23
CA LEU A 429 12.43 -19.30 31.25
C LEU A 429 12.96 -19.05 32.66
N VAL A 430 12.07 -18.92 33.65
CA VAL A 430 12.46 -18.74 35.05
C VAL A 430 13.17 -19.99 35.59
N GLY A 431 12.66 -21.18 35.29
CA GLY A 431 13.29 -22.45 35.67
C GLY A 431 14.70 -22.59 35.09
N ALA A 432 14.89 -22.24 33.82
CA ALA A 432 16.21 -22.26 33.18
C ALA A 432 17.20 -21.28 33.84
N LEU A 433 16.76 -20.06 34.19
CA LEU A 433 17.60 -19.08 34.89
C LEU A 433 18.06 -19.57 36.27
N VAL A 434 17.18 -20.21 37.03
CA VAL A 434 17.53 -20.78 38.35
C VAL A 434 18.57 -21.90 38.19
N MET A 435 18.35 -22.82 37.26
CA MET A 435 19.29 -23.93 37.02
C MET A 435 20.66 -23.44 36.53
N LEU A 436 20.69 -22.44 35.62
CA LEU A 436 21.93 -21.84 35.14
C LEU A 436 22.67 -21.06 36.24
N PHE A 437 21.94 -20.38 37.12
CA PHE A 437 22.55 -19.68 38.25
C PHE A 437 23.18 -20.66 39.25
N LEU A 438 22.46 -21.74 39.59
CA LEU A 438 22.97 -22.77 40.49
C LEU A 438 24.20 -23.47 39.91
N THR A 439 24.18 -23.83 38.63
CA THR A 439 25.34 -24.46 37.96
C THR A 439 26.53 -23.50 37.88
N TRP A 440 26.32 -22.22 37.58
CA TRP A 440 27.38 -21.22 37.60
C TRP A 440 28.00 -21.06 39.01
N LEU A 441 27.16 -21.05 40.05
CA LEU A 441 27.58 -20.96 41.45
C LEU A 441 28.37 -22.20 41.88
N VAL A 442 27.92 -23.40 41.50
CA VAL A 442 28.61 -24.67 41.74
C VAL A 442 29.99 -24.66 41.07
N LEU A 443 30.09 -24.30 39.79
CA LEU A 443 31.36 -24.20 39.06
C LEU A 443 32.29 -23.10 39.58
N SER A 444 31.75 -22.10 40.29
CA SER A 444 32.52 -20.97 40.83
C SER A 444 32.96 -21.16 42.29
N LEU A 445 32.16 -21.84 43.12
CA LEU A 445 32.40 -21.99 44.56
C LEU A 445 33.01 -23.33 44.95
N LEU A 446 32.70 -24.43 44.23
CA LEU A 446 33.37 -25.70 44.49
C LEU A 446 34.82 -25.58 44.02
N ARG A 447 35.76 -25.68 44.96
CA ARG A 447 37.20 -25.76 44.69
C ARG A 447 37.54 -27.09 44.01
N GLY A 448 37.12 -27.24 42.75
CA GLY A 448 37.65 -28.27 41.85
C GLY A 448 39.06 -27.91 41.40
N THR A 449 39.79 -28.89 40.88
CA THR A 449 41.08 -28.68 40.20
C THR A 449 40.94 -27.59 39.14
N CYS A 450 41.80 -26.57 39.16
CA CYS A 450 41.77 -25.43 38.23
C CYS A 450 42.14 -25.86 36.79
N THR A 451 41.23 -26.52 36.09
CA THR A 451 41.40 -26.91 34.69
C THR A 451 40.84 -25.85 33.75
N ASN A 452 41.43 -25.74 32.56
CA ASN A 452 40.95 -24.88 31.49
C ASN A 452 39.51 -25.21 31.10
N SER A 453 39.14 -26.50 31.06
CA SER A 453 37.77 -26.97 30.82
C SER A 453 36.77 -26.41 31.83
N ASN A 454 37.09 -26.46 33.14
CA ASN A 454 36.20 -25.91 34.18
C ASN A 454 36.00 -24.39 34.00
N SER A 455 37.05 -23.68 33.63
CA SER A 455 36.93 -22.24 33.34
C SER A 455 36.18 -21.95 32.03
N ILE A 456 36.26 -22.80 31.00
CA ILE A 456 35.47 -22.67 29.76
C ILE A 456 33.99 -22.85 30.07
N HIS A 457 33.61 -23.93 30.77
CA HIS A 457 32.22 -24.18 31.16
C HIS A 457 31.67 -23.07 32.06
N ARG A 458 32.45 -22.56 33.03
CA ARG A 458 32.04 -21.43 33.88
C ARG A 458 31.72 -20.18 33.07
N ASN A 459 32.54 -19.84 32.07
CA ASN A 459 32.28 -18.68 31.20
C ASN A 459 31.06 -18.93 30.30
N LEU A 460 30.92 -20.13 29.71
CA LEU A 460 29.79 -20.50 28.87
C LEU A 460 28.45 -20.40 29.61
N VAL A 461 28.36 -21.01 30.80
CA VAL A 461 27.16 -20.97 31.65
C VAL A 461 26.86 -19.54 32.10
N GLY A 462 27.89 -18.74 32.42
CA GLY A 462 27.74 -17.33 32.75
C GLY A 462 27.17 -16.49 31.60
N CYS A 463 27.67 -16.67 30.37
CA CYS A 463 27.16 -16.00 29.18
C CYS A 463 25.72 -16.39 28.86
N LEU A 464 25.37 -17.67 29.01
CA LEU A 464 24.00 -18.17 28.83
C LEU A 464 23.04 -17.53 29.84
N PHE A 465 23.41 -17.48 31.13
CA PHE A 465 22.62 -16.84 32.17
C PHE A 465 22.37 -15.36 31.88
N VAL A 466 23.43 -14.60 31.58
CA VAL A 466 23.32 -13.16 31.27
C VAL A 466 22.46 -12.92 30.02
N SER A 467 22.61 -13.72 28.97
CA SER A 467 21.84 -13.57 27.73
C SER A 467 20.36 -13.88 27.94
N LEU A 468 20.03 -14.93 28.71
CA LEU A 468 18.64 -15.28 29.07
C LEU A 468 18.02 -14.24 30.01
N LEU A 469 18.80 -13.65 30.92
CA LEU A 469 18.33 -12.56 31.78
C LEU A 469 18.02 -11.31 30.97
N LEU A 470 18.91 -10.92 30.04
CA LEU A 470 18.68 -9.80 29.11
C LEU A 470 17.46 -10.06 28.23
N PHE A 471 17.26 -11.30 27.78
CA PHE A 471 16.07 -11.70 27.02
C PHE A 471 14.79 -11.53 27.86
N LEU A 472 14.78 -11.94 29.13
CA LEU A 472 13.64 -11.76 30.04
C LEU A 472 13.32 -10.27 30.26
N VAL A 473 14.34 -9.44 30.48
CA VAL A 473 14.20 -7.99 30.60
C VAL A 473 13.60 -7.40 29.32
N ALA A 474 14.06 -7.84 28.13
CA ALA A 474 13.50 -7.44 26.85
C ALA A 474 12.01 -7.79 26.71
N LEU A 475 11.60 -8.98 27.14
CA LEU A 475 10.20 -9.41 27.10
C LEU A 475 9.32 -8.58 28.05
N LYS A 476 9.80 -8.26 29.26
CA LYS A 476 9.07 -7.39 30.20
C LYS A 476 8.95 -5.98 29.65
N LEU A 477 10.04 -5.41 29.13
CA LEU A 477 10.06 -4.07 28.56
C LEU A 477 9.10 -3.94 27.36
N ARG A 478 9.07 -4.95 26.48
CA ARG A 478 8.11 -5.01 25.36
C ARG A 478 6.66 -5.02 25.85
N ARG A 479 6.35 -5.81 26.90
CA ARG A 479 4.99 -5.89 27.45
C ARG A 479 4.56 -4.58 28.11
N THR A 480 5.43 -3.91 28.85
CA THR A 480 5.13 -2.60 29.46
C THR A 480 4.90 -1.53 28.40
N LEU A 481 5.64 -1.56 27.29
CA LEU A 481 5.42 -0.64 26.17
C LEU A 481 4.05 -0.86 25.51
N LEU A 482 3.67 -2.12 25.26
CA LEU A 482 2.34 -2.47 24.74
C LEU A 482 1.20 -2.07 25.68
N TYR A 483 1.37 -2.26 27.00
CA TYR A 483 0.38 -1.83 27.99
C TYR A 483 0.26 -0.32 28.13
N GLN A 484 1.33 0.43 27.87
CA GLN A 484 1.29 1.89 27.92
C GLN A 484 0.59 2.50 26.70
N GLU A 485 0.72 1.87 25.52
CA GLU A 485 -0.06 2.26 24.34
C GLU A 485 -1.55 1.88 24.47
N VAL A 486 -1.86 0.68 24.98
CA VAL A 486 -3.26 0.27 25.21
C VAL A 486 -3.88 1.00 26.41
N GLY A 487 -3.09 1.30 27.45
CA GLY A 487 -3.53 2.02 28.65
C GLY A 487 -3.91 3.47 28.38
N LEU A 488 -3.26 4.14 27.41
CA LEU A 488 -3.67 5.48 26.99
C LEU A 488 -5.01 5.46 26.24
N ALA A 489 -5.27 4.40 25.46
CA ALA A 489 -6.55 4.22 24.77
C ALA A 489 -7.71 3.87 25.72
N VAL A 490 -7.44 3.19 26.83
CA VAL A 490 -8.46 2.85 27.85
C VAL A 490 -8.67 4.00 28.86
N ALA A 491 -7.62 4.73 29.23
CA ALA A 491 -7.73 5.86 30.16
C ALA A 491 -8.54 7.06 29.60
N GLN A 492 -8.67 7.17 28.26
CA GLN A 492 -9.58 8.15 27.64
C GLN A 492 -11.05 7.69 27.60
N ALA A 493 -11.34 6.40 27.79
CA ALA A 493 -12.70 5.88 27.85
C ALA A 493 -13.30 5.92 29.28
N GLU A 494 -12.48 5.85 30.32
CA GLU A 494 -12.97 5.86 31.71
C GLU A 494 -13.09 7.25 32.35
N ALA A 495 -12.61 8.31 31.69
CA ALA A 495 -12.75 9.69 32.19
C ALA A 495 -14.12 10.35 31.90
N LEU A 496 -15.05 9.67 31.22
CA LEU A 496 -16.40 10.20 30.93
C LEU A 496 -17.53 9.63 31.81
N CYS A 497 -17.26 8.73 32.77
CA CYS A 497 -18.33 8.04 33.50
C CYS A 497 -18.25 8.06 35.04
N CYS A 498 -17.62 9.05 35.68
CA CYS A 498 -17.76 9.24 37.14
C CYS A 498 -17.88 10.72 37.56
N PHE A 499 -19.13 11.09 37.87
CA PHE A 499 -19.72 12.08 38.79
C PHE A 499 -18.95 13.35 39.29
N PRO A 500 -19.70 14.41 39.69
CA PRO A 500 -19.22 15.76 39.86
C PRO A 500 -18.90 16.07 41.33
N THR A 501 -17.67 16.43 41.64
CA THR A 501 -17.37 17.42 42.69
C THR A 501 -16.02 18.06 42.42
N LYS A 502 -16.00 19.39 42.56
CA LYS A 502 -14.85 20.26 42.38
C LYS A 502 -13.65 19.77 43.20
N LEU A 503 -12.55 19.45 42.52
CA LEU A 503 -11.20 19.71 43.01
C LEU A 503 -10.28 19.92 41.80
N ALA A 504 -9.63 21.08 41.75
CA ALA A 504 -8.75 21.48 40.66
C ALA A 504 -7.52 20.56 40.59
N CYS A 505 -7.30 19.91 39.44
CA CYS A 505 -5.97 19.41 39.08
C CYS A 505 -5.23 20.52 38.30
N PRO A 506 -3.98 20.87 38.66
CA PRO A 506 -3.21 21.86 37.94
C PRO A 506 -2.92 21.38 36.52
N SER A 507 -3.30 22.19 35.54
CA SER A 507 -2.91 22.04 34.13
C SER A 507 -1.42 22.34 33.98
N GLY A 508 -0.58 21.31 34.06
CA GLY A 508 0.84 21.44 33.79
C GLY A 508 1.59 20.14 34.04
N PHE A 509 1.54 19.22 33.07
CA PHE A 509 2.58 18.24 32.69
C PHE A 509 1.94 17.09 31.89
N LEU A 510 1.62 17.32 30.62
CA LEU A 510 1.45 16.25 29.64
C LEU A 510 2.29 16.63 28.40
N SER A 511 3.60 16.78 28.63
CA SER A 511 4.55 16.61 27.54
C SER A 511 4.57 15.13 27.21
N SER A 512 4.20 14.78 25.98
CA SER A 512 4.56 13.53 25.32
C SER A 512 6.04 13.24 25.57
N SER A 513 6.36 12.35 26.50
CA SER A 513 7.71 11.83 26.62
C SER A 513 7.94 10.89 25.43
N PRO A 514 8.94 11.15 24.58
CA PRO A 514 9.33 10.18 23.57
C PRO A 514 9.80 8.92 24.31
N ILE A 515 9.34 7.75 23.86
CA ILE A 515 9.84 6.44 24.29
C ILE A 515 11.38 6.54 24.33
N PRO A 516 12.06 6.12 25.41
CA PRO A 516 13.51 6.16 25.41
C PRO A 516 13.99 5.09 24.40
N GLN A 517 14.26 5.51 23.17
CA GLN A 517 14.76 4.69 22.05
C GLN A 517 16.16 4.12 22.37
N PHE A 518 16.90 4.84 23.22
CA PHE A 518 18.26 4.52 23.65
C PHE A 518 18.38 3.20 24.42
N PRO A 519 17.60 2.92 25.49
CA PRO A 519 17.67 1.64 26.22
C PRO A 519 17.24 0.44 25.37
N CYS A 520 16.26 0.56 24.47
CA CYS A 520 15.86 -0.55 23.60
C CYS A 520 16.99 -0.92 22.62
N LYS A 521 17.63 0.09 22.02
CA LYS A 521 18.78 -0.09 21.13
C LYS A 521 19.96 -0.71 21.87
N LEU A 522 20.28 -0.23 23.07
CA LEU A 522 21.35 -0.80 23.90
C LEU A 522 21.04 -2.24 24.30
N LEU A 523 19.78 -2.55 24.63
CA LEU A 523 19.36 -3.90 24.99
C LEU A 523 19.49 -4.87 23.80
N ALA A 524 19.10 -4.45 22.59
CA ALA A 524 19.26 -5.24 21.37
C ALA A 524 20.74 -5.50 21.04
N ILE A 525 21.60 -4.48 21.16
CA ILE A 525 23.05 -4.62 20.97
C ILE A 525 23.64 -5.57 22.02
N SER A 526 23.23 -5.43 23.29
CA SER A 526 23.69 -6.28 24.40
C SER A 526 23.26 -7.74 24.22
N LEU A 527 22.04 -7.98 23.74
CA LEU A 527 21.52 -9.31 23.46
C LEU A 527 22.27 -9.98 22.29
N HIS A 528 22.55 -9.23 21.22
CA HIS A 528 23.35 -9.72 20.08
C HIS A 528 24.77 -10.10 20.54
N TYR A 529 25.43 -9.23 21.32
CA TYR A 529 26.74 -9.55 21.89
C TYR A 529 26.69 -10.79 22.80
N GLY A 530 25.68 -10.89 23.67
CA GLY A 530 25.51 -12.01 24.59
C GLY A 530 25.40 -13.37 23.86
N PHE A 531 24.54 -13.47 22.85
CA PHE A 531 24.39 -14.71 22.09
C PHE A 531 25.62 -15.06 21.25
N LEU A 532 26.31 -14.07 20.65
CA LEU A 532 27.57 -14.35 19.95
C LEU A 532 28.66 -14.86 20.91
N CYS A 533 28.73 -14.35 22.14
CA CYS A 533 29.62 -14.89 23.17
C CYS A 533 29.26 -16.34 23.49
N VAL A 534 27.98 -16.67 23.63
CA VAL A 534 27.53 -18.07 23.84
C VAL A 534 28.02 -18.98 22.71
N PHE A 535 27.81 -18.60 21.45
CA PHE A 535 28.26 -19.40 20.31
C PHE A 535 29.79 -19.52 20.23
N ALA A 536 30.52 -18.46 20.57
CA ALA A 536 31.99 -18.48 20.61
C ALA A 536 32.50 -19.43 21.70
N TRP A 537 31.93 -19.38 22.91
CA TRP A 537 32.29 -20.28 24.01
C TRP A 537 31.88 -21.73 23.76
N LEU A 538 30.72 -21.98 23.11
CA LEU A 538 30.34 -23.33 22.65
C LEU A 538 31.34 -23.90 21.64
N SER A 539 31.78 -23.08 20.70
CA SER A 539 32.76 -23.49 19.69
C SER A 539 34.12 -23.77 20.33
N LEU A 540 34.54 -22.94 21.28
CA LEU A 540 35.76 -23.14 22.07
C LEU A 540 35.71 -24.42 22.91
N ASP A 541 34.56 -24.74 23.49
CA ASP A 541 34.34 -25.97 24.24
C ASP A 541 34.51 -27.21 23.34
N ALA A 542 33.88 -27.21 22.17
CA ALA A 542 34.02 -28.28 21.18
C ALA A 542 35.47 -28.46 20.70
N VAL A 543 36.17 -27.37 20.41
CA VAL A 543 37.59 -27.41 20.01
C VAL A 543 38.48 -27.88 21.16
N HIS A 544 38.22 -27.43 22.39
CA HIS A 544 39.00 -27.83 23.56
C HIS A 544 38.83 -29.33 23.84
N LEU A 545 37.59 -29.83 23.77
CA LEU A 545 37.28 -31.25 23.90
C LEU A 545 37.95 -32.07 22.81
N TYR A 546 37.91 -31.63 21.55
CA TYR A 546 38.60 -32.31 20.44
C TYR A 546 40.11 -32.40 20.68
N ARG A 547 40.74 -31.30 21.13
CA ARG A 547 42.17 -31.28 21.43
C ARG A 547 42.53 -32.18 22.61
N MET A 548 41.67 -32.24 23.63
CA MET A 548 41.84 -33.14 24.76
C MET A 548 41.77 -34.62 24.35
N LEU A 549 40.97 -34.95 23.33
CA LEU A 549 40.83 -36.31 22.81
C LEU A 549 41.94 -36.72 21.81
N THR A 550 42.56 -35.75 21.13
CA THR A 550 43.51 -36.01 20.03
C THR A 550 44.97 -35.76 20.37
N GLU A 551 45.26 -34.84 21.30
CA GLU A 551 46.63 -34.54 21.73
C GLU A 551 46.97 -35.36 22.99
N MET A 552 48.05 -36.14 22.97
CA MET A 552 48.52 -36.88 24.17
C MET A 552 49.11 -35.98 25.28
N LYS A 553 49.23 -34.67 25.03
CA LYS A 553 49.78 -33.68 25.97
C LYS A 553 48.65 -33.07 26.80
N ASP A 554 48.91 -32.79 28.07
CA ASP A 554 47.94 -32.12 28.95
C ASP A 554 47.57 -30.70 28.47
N VAL A 555 46.52 -30.59 27.65
CA VAL A 555 45.95 -29.33 27.14
C VAL A 555 45.22 -28.55 28.26
N ASN A 556 44.81 -29.25 29.32
CA ASN A 556 44.00 -28.73 30.41
C ASN A 556 44.69 -27.69 31.32
N HIS A 557 46.03 -27.59 31.27
CA HIS A 557 46.82 -26.73 32.18
C HIS A 557 47.57 -25.59 31.45
N GLY A 558 47.22 -25.29 30.20
CA GLY A 558 47.78 -24.17 29.43
C GLY A 558 47.24 -22.78 29.80
N HIS A 559 47.82 -21.73 29.20
CA HIS A 559 47.36 -20.35 29.43
C HIS A 559 45.98 -20.06 28.84
N MET A 560 45.05 -19.53 29.66
CA MET A 560 43.68 -19.21 29.24
C MET A 560 43.53 -17.95 28.37
N ARG A 561 44.59 -17.14 28.20
CA ARG A 561 44.53 -15.85 27.49
C ARG A 561 43.99 -15.97 26.06
N PHE A 562 44.37 -17.04 25.36
CA PHE A 562 43.89 -17.33 24.00
C PHE A 562 42.38 -17.55 23.97
N TYR A 563 41.85 -18.37 24.88
CA TYR A 563 40.42 -18.66 24.98
C TYR A 563 39.59 -17.39 25.28
N TYR A 564 40.06 -16.52 26.16
CA TYR A 564 39.37 -15.24 26.43
C TYR A 564 39.36 -14.29 25.24
N SER A 565 40.47 -14.21 24.49
CA SER A 565 40.56 -13.36 23.30
C SER A 565 39.59 -13.81 22.20
N LEU A 566 39.40 -15.12 22.02
CA LEU A 566 38.50 -15.66 21.02
C LEU A 566 37.04 -15.72 21.50
N GLY A 567 36.81 -16.00 22.80
CA GLY A 567 35.49 -16.15 23.40
C GLY A 567 34.74 -14.83 23.62
N TYR A 568 35.45 -13.74 23.94
CA TYR A 568 34.83 -12.41 24.12
C TYR A 568 35.29 -11.39 23.06
N GLY A 569 36.56 -11.44 22.65
CA GLY A 569 37.12 -10.44 21.72
C GLY A 569 36.57 -10.56 20.31
N ALA A 570 36.48 -11.78 19.74
CA ALA A 570 35.92 -11.96 18.40
C ALA A 570 34.44 -11.53 18.29
N PRO A 571 33.55 -11.93 19.23
CA PRO A 571 32.18 -11.38 19.29
C PRO A 571 32.12 -9.85 19.37
N ALA A 572 33.00 -9.21 20.15
CA ALA A 572 33.03 -7.76 20.30
C ALA A 572 33.37 -7.04 18.98
N VAL A 573 34.33 -7.57 18.22
CA VAL A 573 34.69 -7.04 16.89
C VAL A 573 33.52 -7.18 15.91
N VAL A 574 32.86 -8.34 15.87
CA VAL A 574 31.72 -8.59 14.98
C VAL A 574 30.57 -7.63 15.28
N VAL A 575 30.19 -7.47 16.55
CA VAL A 575 29.12 -6.53 16.94
C VAL A 575 29.54 -5.08 16.68
N GLY A 576 30.80 -4.72 16.95
CA GLY A 576 31.33 -3.38 16.66
C GLY A 576 31.23 -3.01 15.19
N LEU A 577 31.61 -3.93 14.29
CA LEU A 577 31.46 -3.75 12.84
C LEU A 577 29.98 -3.68 12.43
N ALA A 578 29.12 -4.54 12.98
CA ALA A 578 27.69 -4.53 12.66
C ALA A 578 27.02 -3.20 13.06
N VAL A 579 27.34 -2.68 14.24
CA VAL A 579 26.86 -1.36 14.70
C VAL A 579 27.47 -0.23 13.85
N GLY A 580 28.75 -0.32 13.48
CA GLY A 580 29.43 0.68 12.64
C GLY A 580 28.85 0.80 11.23
N VAL A 581 28.37 -0.30 10.64
CA VAL A 581 27.80 -0.32 9.28
C VAL A 581 26.36 0.19 9.26
N ARG A 582 25.49 -0.25 10.19
CA ARG A 582 24.07 0.15 10.25
C ARG A 582 23.51 0.14 11.67
N ALA A 583 23.84 1.17 12.45
CA ALA A 583 23.31 1.34 13.80
C ALA A 583 21.79 1.60 13.84
N ASP A 584 21.19 2.06 12.74
CA ASP A 584 19.77 2.39 12.59
C ASP A 584 18.85 1.17 12.56
N HIS A 585 19.39 -0.04 12.31
CA HIS A 585 18.61 -1.27 12.26
C HIS A 585 18.46 -1.98 13.63
N TYR A 586 19.29 -1.67 14.64
CA TYR A 586 19.17 -2.26 16.00
C TYR A 586 17.98 -1.71 16.81
N ALA A 587 17.40 -0.60 16.37
CA ALA A 587 16.12 -0.09 16.86
C ALA A 587 15.43 0.60 15.69
N THR A 588 14.38 -0.03 15.14
CA THR A 588 13.57 0.61 14.12
C THR A 588 12.90 1.83 14.71
N HIS A 589 12.99 2.95 13.99
CA HIS A 589 12.65 4.27 14.50
C HIS A 589 11.23 4.44 15.07
N ASN A 590 10.28 3.54 14.84
CA ASN A 590 8.95 3.58 15.44
C ASN A 590 8.39 2.14 15.48
N LEU A 591 8.26 1.57 16.68
CA LEU A 591 7.26 0.52 16.95
C LEU A 591 5.90 1.20 17.02
#